data_AF-A0A3B0VRB6-F1
#
_entry.id   AF-A0A3B0VRB6-F1
#
_cell.length_a   1.000
_cell.length_b   1.000
_cell.length_c   1.000
_cell.angle_alpha   90.00
_cell.angle_beta   90.00
_cell.angle_gamma   90.00
#
_symmetry.space_group_name_H-M   'P 1'
#
loop_
_entity.id
_entity.type
_entity.pdbx_description
1 polymer ?
#
loop_
_entity_poly.entity_id
_entity_poly.type
_entity_poly.pdbx_seq_one_letter_code
_entity_poly.pdbx_strand_id
1 'polypeptide(L)'
;MFPSPHPHLTQPPFLHGQDTAFIRHTITQRLPNIVRRVLTENDLPTTAVSQLNSLLDEMENGVIRPLPQHLAPDLDAWQAAIIPYEGQPWLQVPWFFAETYLYRRVIAAIDHFRSGIDPYRGQKRQSLQSSQAQIDALVGQLNEMIVAGWQTDNFRQLLLADLWGNQADMSMWAANDANMPNHAAEADQLAHLLVDDGDAAQELLQNPVSQVDFIIDNAGF
;
A
#
# COMPACT_ATOMS: atom_id res chain seq x y z
N MET A 1 -11.83 7.69 39.53
CA MET A 1 -10.78 7.32 38.57
C MET A 1 -11.02 5.87 38.23
N PHE A 2 -11.68 5.58 37.11
CA PHE A 2 -11.91 4.20 36.69
C PHE A 2 -10.57 3.63 36.20
N PRO A 3 -10.13 2.45 36.68
CA PRO A 3 -8.94 1.82 36.14
C PRO A 3 -9.17 1.49 34.66
N SER A 4 -8.22 1.87 33.80
CA SER A 4 -8.26 1.57 32.38
C SER A 4 -8.29 0.03 32.20
N PRO A 5 -9.29 -0.56 31.54
CA PRO A 5 -9.45 -2.01 31.47
C PRO A 5 -8.56 -2.68 30.41
N HIS A 6 -7.77 -1.90 29.67
CA HIS A 6 -6.91 -2.45 28.63
C HIS A 6 -5.57 -2.88 29.21
N PRO A 7 -5.17 -4.16 29.06
CA PRO A 7 -3.82 -4.58 29.43
C PRO A 7 -2.82 -3.67 28.71
N HIS A 8 -1.85 -3.14 29.45
CA HIS A 8 -0.69 -2.44 28.87
C HIS A 8 0.15 -3.49 28.14
N LEU A 9 -0.27 -3.86 26.93
CA LEU A 9 0.53 -4.67 26.04
C LEU A 9 1.78 -3.85 25.71
N THR A 10 2.94 -4.40 26.02
CA THR A 10 4.21 -3.83 25.57
C THR A 10 4.21 -3.80 24.05
N GLN A 11 4.49 -2.64 23.46
CA GLN A 11 4.63 -2.55 22.01
C GLN A 11 5.71 -3.53 21.55
N PRO A 12 5.43 -4.39 20.56
CA PRO A 12 6.45 -5.26 20.01
C PRO A 12 7.58 -4.42 19.42
N PRO A 13 8.82 -4.94 19.40
CA PRO A 13 9.92 -4.24 18.76
C PRO A 13 9.66 -4.04 17.26
N PHE A 14 10.24 -2.99 16.69
CA PHE A 14 10.23 -2.80 15.24
C PHE A 14 10.90 -3.99 14.55
N LEU A 15 10.34 -4.38 13.41
CA LEU A 15 10.94 -5.38 12.54
C LEU A 15 11.91 -4.70 11.56
N HIS A 16 13.06 -5.31 11.35
CA HIS A 16 14.16 -4.84 10.53
C HIS A 16 14.47 -5.84 9.41
N GLY A 17 15.29 -5.41 8.45
CA GLY A 17 15.72 -6.22 7.30
C GLY A 17 16.42 -7.53 7.63
N GLN A 18 16.84 -7.73 8.88
CA GLN A 18 17.53 -8.93 9.31
C GLN A 18 16.63 -9.94 10.03
N ASP A 19 15.42 -9.54 10.42
CA ASP A 19 14.59 -10.31 11.35
C ASP A 19 13.88 -11.48 10.66
N THR A 20 13.52 -11.33 9.38
CA THR A 20 12.89 -12.41 8.61
C THR A 20 13.39 -12.45 7.17
N ALA A 21 13.29 -13.64 6.54
CA ALA A 21 13.60 -13.81 5.12
C ALA A 21 12.70 -12.94 4.23
N PHE A 22 11.42 -12.77 4.62
CA PHE A 22 10.47 -11.93 3.91
C PHE A 22 10.94 -10.48 3.88
N ILE A 23 11.25 -9.89 5.03
CA ILE A 23 11.65 -8.48 5.12
C ILE A 23 12.98 -8.25 4.41
N ARG A 24 13.95 -9.16 4.59
CA ARG A 24 15.22 -9.10 3.86
C ARG A 24 14.99 -9.09 2.35
N HIS A 25 14.13 -9.98 1.85
CA HIS A 25 13.80 -10.06 0.44
C HIS A 25 13.05 -8.81 -0.04
N THR A 26 12.13 -8.27 0.77
CA THR A 26 11.44 -7.02 0.47
C THR A 26 12.43 -5.87 0.29
N ILE A 27 13.31 -5.63 1.26
CA ILE A 27 14.26 -4.51 1.22
C ILE A 27 15.32 -4.69 0.13
N THR A 28 15.86 -5.90 -0.07
CA THR A 28 16.97 -6.12 -1.02
C THR A 28 16.55 -6.42 -2.45
N GLN A 29 15.30 -6.84 -2.68
CA GLN A 29 14.83 -7.26 -4.01
C GLN A 29 13.60 -6.49 -4.46
N ARG A 30 12.51 -6.54 -3.67
CA ARG A 30 11.20 -5.97 -4.08
C ARG A 30 11.24 -4.45 -4.16
N LEU A 31 11.79 -3.78 -3.14
CA LEU A 31 11.93 -2.33 -3.10
C LEU A 31 12.82 -1.79 -4.24
N PRO A 32 14.02 -2.33 -4.52
CA PRO A 32 14.78 -1.93 -5.71
C PRO A 32 14.04 -2.18 -7.02
N ASN A 33 13.28 -3.27 -7.13
CA ASN A 33 12.49 -3.55 -8.33
C ASN A 33 11.38 -2.52 -8.56
N ILE A 34 10.75 -1.98 -7.51
CA ILE A 34 9.82 -0.84 -7.62
C ILE A 34 10.50 0.35 -8.30
N VAL A 35 11.71 0.72 -7.86
CA VAL A 35 12.46 1.85 -8.45
C VAL A 35 12.87 1.57 -9.90
N ARG A 36 13.30 0.34 -10.20
CA ARG A 36 13.61 -0.09 -11.58
C ARG A 36 12.38 0.01 -12.48
N ARG A 37 11.21 -0.40 -12.01
CA ARG A 37 9.96 -0.27 -12.76
C ARG A 37 9.60 1.18 -13.02
N VAL A 38 9.76 2.06 -12.02
CA VAL A 38 9.57 3.51 -12.23
C VAL A 38 10.47 4.04 -13.34
N LEU A 39 11.74 3.63 -13.38
CA LEU A 39 12.69 4.00 -14.44
C LEU A 39 12.27 3.48 -15.83
N THR A 40 11.73 2.27 -15.92
CA THR A 40 11.42 1.63 -17.22
C THR A 40 10.04 1.96 -17.76
N GLU A 41 9.07 2.24 -16.89
CA GLU A 41 7.66 2.40 -17.25
C GLU A 41 7.25 3.88 -17.45
N ASN A 42 8.16 4.83 -17.20
CA ASN A 42 7.88 6.26 -17.29
C ASN A 42 8.88 6.98 -18.20
N ASP A 43 8.41 7.99 -18.93
CA ASP A 43 9.28 8.96 -19.60
C ASP A 43 9.69 10.03 -18.58
N LEU A 44 10.90 9.92 -18.06
CA LEU A 44 11.39 10.73 -16.93
C LEU A 44 12.47 11.72 -17.37
N PRO A 45 12.51 12.94 -16.79
CA PRO A 45 13.62 13.85 -16.97
C PRO A 45 14.96 13.19 -16.56
N THR A 46 16.05 13.57 -17.24
CA THR A 46 17.39 13.04 -16.97
C THR A 46 17.83 13.21 -15.52
N THR A 47 17.39 14.29 -14.86
CA THR A 47 17.62 14.53 -13.43
C THR A 47 16.95 13.48 -12.55
N ALA A 48 15.71 13.11 -12.83
CA ALA A 48 14.98 12.07 -12.11
C ALA A 48 15.63 10.70 -12.32
N VAL A 49 16.00 10.37 -13.56
CA VAL A 49 16.72 9.13 -13.88
C VAL A 49 18.02 9.01 -13.09
N SER A 50 18.82 10.08 -13.03
CA SER A 50 20.06 10.10 -12.25
C SER A 50 19.82 9.91 -10.75
N GLN A 51 18.79 10.55 -10.19
CA GLN A 51 18.47 10.45 -8.77
C GLN A 51 17.91 9.07 -8.38
N LEU A 52 17.12 8.44 -9.24
CA LEU A 52 16.60 7.08 -9.03
C LEU A 52 17.70 6.01 -9.16
N ASN A 53 18.64 6.16 -10.10
CA ASN A 53 19.82 5.29 -10.15
C ASN A 53 20.71 5.44 -8.91
N SER A 54 20.94 6.68 -8.45
CA SER A 54 21.67 6.92 -7.20
C SER A 54 20.94 6.30 -5.99
N LEU A 55 19.60 6.34 -5.97
CA LEU A 55 18.80 5.67 -4.95
C LEU A 55 19.01 4.16 -4.97
N LEU A 56 19.04 3.51 -6.13
CA LEU A 56 19.33 2.07 -6.25
C LEU A 56 20.70 1.72 -5.65
N ASP A 57 21.74 2.49 -5.99
CA ASP A 57 23.09 2.29 -5.46
C ASP A 57 23.14 2.47 -3.93
N GLU A 58 22.42 3.47 -3.41
CA GLU A 58 22.31 3.74 -1.98
C GLU A 58 21.56 2.63 -1.22
N MET A 59 20.57 1.99 -1.83
CA MET A 59 19.84 0.89 -1.20
C MET A 59 20.73 -0.35 -1.03
N GLU A 60 21.64 -0.58 -1.98
CA GLU A 60 22.54 -1.72 -1.97
C GLU A 60 23.76 -1.48 -1.09
N ASN A 61 24.38 -0.30 -1.21
CA ASN A 61 25.71 -0.03 -0.64
C ASN A 61 25.76 1.19 0.29
N GLY A 62 24.66 1.94 0.40
CA GLY A 62 24.61 3.21 1.10
C GLY A 62 23.83 3.17 2.42
N VAL A 63 23.45 4.37 2.85
CA VAL A 63 22.80 4.63 4.13
C VAL A 63 21.62 5.57 3.95
N ILE A 64 20.71 5.59 4.93
CA ILE A 64 19.63 6.58 5.01
C ILE A 64 20.23 7.98 5.10
N ARG A 65 19.71 8.89 4.28
CA ARG A 65 20.17 10.29 4.20
C ARG A 65 19.01 11.28 4.29
N PRO A 66 19.28 12.56 4.64
CA PRO A 66 18.27 13.61 4.58
C PRO A 66 17.64 13.74 3.18
N LEU A 67 16.40 14.22 3.13
CA LEU A 67 15.80 14.61 1.85
C LEU A 67 16.46 15.90 1.33
N PRO A 68 16.57 16.07 -0.01
CA PRO A 68 16.99 17.35 -0.59
C PRO A 68 16.10 18.49 -0.09
N GLN A 69 16.66 19.69 0.08
CA GLN A 69 15.84 20.87 0.38
C GLN A 69 15.02 21.22 -0.87
N HIS A 70 13.72 20.93 -0.83
CA HIS A 70 12.75 21.24 -1.87
C HIS A 70 11.47 21.76 -1.22
N LEU A 71 10.63 22.50 -1.96
CA LEU A 71 9.41 23.13 -1.45
C LEU A 71 8.25 22.14 -1.21
N ALA A 72 8.54 20.92 -0.78
CA ALA A 72 7.50 19.95 -0.46
C ALA A 72 6.83 20.32 0.88
N PRO A 73 5.49 20.26 0.97
CA PRO A 73 4.76 20.65 2.18
C PRO A 73 5.02 19.72 3.37
N ASP A 74 5.55 18.52 3.12
CA ASP A 74 5.80 17.48 4.12
C ASP A 74 7.28 17.41 4.56
N LEU A 75 8.15 18.30 4.08
CA LEU A 75 9.60 18.20 4.25
C LEU A 75 10.00 18.16 5.73
N ASP A 76 9.47 19.06 6.56
CA ASP A 76 9.86 19.17 7.97
C ASP A 76 9.49 17.91 8.76
N ALA A 77 8.31 17.36 8.50
CA ALA A 77 7.85 16.11 9.12
C ALA A 77 8.76 14.94 8.71
N TRP A 78 9.13 14.86 7.43
CA TRP A 78 10.04 13.82 6.95
C TRP A 78 11.45 13.95 7.49
N GLN A 79 12.01 15.16 7.54
CA GLN A 79 13.34 15.36 8.13
C GLN A 79 13.34 14.91 9.60
N ALA A 80 12.31 15.28 10.38
CA ALA A 80 12.17 14.81 11.76
C ALA A 80 12.10 13.28 11.87
N ALA A 81 11.37 12.62 10.96
CA ALA A 81 11.26 11.16 10.92
C ALA A 81 12.56 10.44 10.48
N ILE A 82 13.42 11.12 9.71
CA ILE A 82 14.69 10.57 9.21
C ILE A 82 15.81 10.64 10.26
N ILE A 83 15.83 11.69 11.10
CA ILE A 83 16.89 11.94 12.09
C ILE A 83 17.31 10.68 12.89
N PRO A 84 16.40 9.85 13.42
CA PRO A 84 16.78 8.68 14.21
C PRO A 84 17.57 7.62 13.43
N TYR A 85 17.45 7.63 12.10
CA TYR A 85 17.93 6.59 11.20
C TYR A 85 19.04 7.06 10.25
N GLU A 86 19.34 8.36 10.25
CA GLU A 86 20.37 8.93 9.38
C GLU A 86 21.72 8.24 9.57
N GLY A 87 22.39 7.92 8.46
CA GLY A 87 23.66 7.21 8.46
C GLY A 87 23.57 5.69 8.69
N GLN A 88 22.38 5.15 8.93
CA GLN A 88 22.20 3.70 9.08
C GLN A 88 21.96 3.00 7.74
N PRO A 89 22.43 1.76 7.54
CA PRO A 89 22.09 0.97 6.36
C PRO A 89 20.59 0.63 6.28
N TRP A 90 20.07 0.47 5.07
CA TRP A 90 18.65 0.16 4.81
C TRP A 90 18.14 -1.11 5.52
N LEU A 91 19.00 -2.11 5.73
CA LEU A 91 18.63 -3.34 6.45
C LEU A 91 18.58 -3.20 7.97
N GLN A 92 19.09 -2.09 8.53
CA GLN A 92 19.17 -1.87 9.97
C GLN A 92 18.09 -0.94 10.52
N VAL A 93 17.32 -0.29 9.66
CA VAL A 93 16.22 0.59 10.06
C VAL A 93 14.89 -0.17 10.05
N PRO A 94 13.85 0.28 10.78
CA PRO A 94 12.55 -0.36 10.77
C PRO A 94 12.04 -0.53 9.35
N TRP A 95 11.51 -1.71 9.01
CA TRP A 95 11.05 -2.04 7.67
C TRP A 95 9.99 -1.05 7.17
N PHE A 96 9.01 -0.73 8.01
CA PHE A 96 7.99 0.26 7.68
C PHE A 96 8.59 1.64 7.35
N PHE A 97 9.64 2.06 8.06
CA PHE A 97 10.37 3.28 7.73
C PHE A 97 11.11 3.14 6.41
N ALA A 98 11.87 2.06 6.19
CA ALA A 98 12.62 1.84 4.94
C ALA A 98 11.71 1.88 3.71
N GLU A 99 10.55 1.24 3.79
CA GLU A 99 9.56 1.17 2.72
C GLU A 99 8.92 2.53 2.44
N THR A 100 8.39 3.20 3.46
CA THR A 100 7.78 4.53 3.28
C THR A 100 8.82 5.58 2.84
N TYR A 101 10.05 5.50 3.36
CA TYR A 101 11.18 6.34 2.95
C TYR A 101 11.54 6.13 1.47
N LEU A 102 11.49 4.89 0.96
CA LEU A 102 11.69 4.61 -0.46
C LEU A 102 10.70 5.39 -1.32
N TYR A 103 9.40 5.26 -1.06
CA TYR A 103 8.38 5.97 -1.84
C TYR A 103 8.61 7.47 -1.76
N ARG A 104 8.93 8.01 -0.58
CA ARG A 104 9.20 9.44 -0.45
C ARG A 104 10.44 9.89 -1.24
N ARG A 105 11.47 9.06 -1.30
CA ARG A 105 12.68 9.27 -2.11
C ARG A 105 12.38 9.23 -3.61
N VAL A 106 11.49 8.34 -4.06
CA VAL A 106 11.00 8.32 -5.45
C VAL A 106 10.21 9.59 -5.76
N ILE A 107 9.28 9.98 -4.89
CA ILE A 107 8.47 11.21 -5.01
C ILE A 107 9.35 12.48 -5.06
N ALA A 108 10.43 12.52 -4.28
CA ALA A 108 11.45 13.57 -4.37
C ALA A 108 12.18 13.55 -5.72
N ALA A 109 12.60 12.36 -6.18
CA ALA A 109 13.41 12.21 -7.38
C ALA A 109 12.69 12.68 -8.65
N ILE A 110 11.39 12.43 -8.75
CA ILE A 110 10.54 12.88 -9.86
C ILE A 110 9.98 14.30 -9.67
N ASP A 111 10.31 14.92 -8.54
CA ASP A 111 9.88 16.27 -8.19
C ASP A 111 8.35 16.44 -8.21
N HIS A 112 7.64 15.43 -7.69
CA HIS A 112 6.17 15.29 -7.79
C HIS A 112 5.41 16.54 -7.38
N PHE A 113 5.79 17.16 -6.26
CA PHE A 113 5.08 18.32 -5.70
C PHE A 113 5.10 19.55 -6.61
N ARG A 114 6.08 19.64 -7.52
CA ARG A 114 6.16 20.71 -8.54
C ARG A 114 5.72 20.24 -9.91
N SER A 115 6.10 19.03 -10.31
CA SER A 115 5.85 18.49 -11.65
C SER A 115 4.44 17.91 -11.83
N GLY A 116 3.81 17.47 -10.74
CA GLY A 116 2.56 16.71 -10.75
C GLY A 116 2.69 15.30 -11.33
N ILE A 117 3.91 14.85 -11.64
CA ILE A 117 4.16 13.52 -12.20
C ILE A 117 3.85 12.47 -11.14
N ASP A 118 2.99 11.52 -11.49
CA ASP A 118 2.68 10.35 -10.68
C ASP A 118 3.33 9.13 -11.36
N PRO A 119 4.40 8.56 -10.77
CA PRO A 119 5.23 7.54 -11.42
C PRO A 119 4.52 6.18 -11.47
N TYR A 120 3.37 6.06 -10.79
CA TYR A 120 2.55 4.85 -10.72
C TYR A 120 1.24 5.01 -11.51
N ARG A 121 1.04 6.15 -12.20
CA ARG A 121 -0.19 6.44 -12.95
C ARG A 121 -0.48 5.40 -14.03
N GLY A 122 0.55 4.95 -14.75
CA GLY A 122 0.42 3.94 -15.80
C GLY A 122 -0.15 2.64 -15.24
N GLN A 123 0.44 2.14 -14.16
CA GLN A 123 0.03 0.91 -13.47
C GLN A 123 -1.40 1.02 -12.94
N LYS A 124 -1.75 2.12 -12.28
CA LYS A 124 -3.10 2.39 -11.78
C LYS A 124 -4.15 2.36 -12.89
N ARG A 125 -3.85 3.00 -14.03
CA ARG A 125 -4.75 2.99 -15.20
C ARG A 125 -4.89 1.60 -15.79
N GLN A 126 -3.78 0.87 -15.90
CA GLN A 126 -3.80 -0.48 -16.44
C GLN A 126 -4.63 -1.41 -15.56
N SER A 127 -4.46 -1.35 -14.23
CA SER A 127 -5.25 -2.13 -13.27
C SER A 127 -6.75 -1.85 -13.41
N LEU A 128 -7.14 -0.56 -13.44
CA LEU A 128 -8.54 -0.18 -13.68
C LEU A 128 -9.09 -0.74 -15.01
N GLN A 129 -8.29 -0.64 -16.09
CA GLN A 129 -8.69 -1.14 -17.41
C GLN A 129 -8.80 -2.67 -17.46
N SER A 130 -7.86 -3.40 -16.86
CA SER A 130 -7.90 -4.87 -16.82
C SER A 130 -9.06 -5.39 -15.98
N SER A 131 -9.49 -4.62 -14.98
CA SER A 131 -10.56 -5.00 -14.06
C SER A 131 -11.95 -4.54 -14.50
N GLN A 132 -12.08 -3.83 -15.63
CA GLN A 132 -13.35 -3.23 -16.08
C GLN A 132 -14.53 -4.21 -16.11
N ALA A 133 -14.33 -5.42 -16.65
CA ALA A 133 -15.40 -6.42 -16.73
C ALA A 133 -15.86 -6.90 -15.35
N GLN A 134 -14.95 -6.99 -14.38
CA GLN A 134 -15.28 -7.36 -13.00
C GLN A 134 -16.00 -6.22 -12.30
N ILE A 135 -15.58 -4.97 -12.53
CA ILE A 135 -16.25 -3.76 -12.02
C ILE A 135 -17.68 -3.69 -12.55
N ASP A 136 -17.88 -3.87 -13.85
CA ASP A 136 -19.21 -3.83 -14.47
C ASP A 136 -20.14 -4.90 -13.87
N ALA A 137 -19.62 -6.10 -13.62
CA ALA A 137 -20.38 -7.18 -12.98
C ALA A 137 -20.74 -6.85 -11.53
N LEU A 138 -19.78 -6.34 -10.74
CA LEU A 138 -20.00 -5.94 -9.34
C LEU A 138 -21.01 -4.79 -9.24
N VAL A 139 -20.90 -3.78 -10.12
CA VAL A 139 -21.84 -2.65 -10.18
C VAL A 139 -23.25 -3.13 -10.56
N GLY A 140 -23.36 -4.07 -11.50
CA GLY A 140 -24.63 -4.71 -11.83
C GLY A 140 -25.29 -5.36 -10.61
N GLN A 141 -24.54 -6.19 -9.88
CA GLN A 141 -25.00 -6.84 -8.66
C GLN A 141 -25.37 -5.81 -7.58
N LEU A 142 -24.53 -4.80 -7.36
CA LEU A 142 -24.76 -3.75 -6.37
C LEU A 142 -26.06 -2.99 -6.65
N ASN A 143 -26.38 -2.70 -7.91
CA ASN A 143 -27.63 -2.04 -8.26
C ASN A 143 -28.87 -2.88 -7.88
N GLU A 144 -28.81 -4.20 -8.07
CA GLU A 144 -29.86 -5.11 -7.64
C GLU A 144 -29.97 -5.18 -6.10
N MET A 145 -28.83 -5.25 -5.41
CA MET A 145 -28.76 -5.26 -3.95
C MET A 145 -29.34 -3.98 -3.32
N ILE A 146 -29.04 -2.81 -3.91
CA ILE A 146 -29.57 -1.52 -3.46
C ILE A 146 -31.11 -1.51 -3.53
N VAL A 147 -31.69 -2.02 -4.63
CA VAL A 147 -33.15 -2.12 -4.80
C VAL A 147 -33.78 -3.08 -3.79
N ALA A 148 -33.09 -4.18 -3.47
CA ALA A 148 -33.55 -5.16 -2.49
C ALA A 148 -33.47 -4.67 -1.03
N GLY A 149 -32.72 -3.59 -0.78
CA GLY A 149 -32.45 -3.08 0.56
C GLY A 149 -31.44 -3.94 1.33
N TRP A 150 -31.30 -3.68 2.63
CA TRP A 150 -30.32 -4.38 3.47
C TRP A 150 -30.60 -5.88 3.53
N GLN A 151 -29.60 -6.68 3.16
CA GLN A 151 -29.56 -8.13 3.35
C GLN A 151 -28.19 -8.51 3.91
N THR A 152 -28.18 -9.31 4.98
CA THR A 152 -26.95 -9.80 5.63
C THR A 152 -25.99 -10.43 4.63
N ASP A 153 -26.48 -11.34 3.79
CA ASP A 153 -25.63 -12.08 2.85
C ASP A 153 -25.02 -11.16 1.79
N ASN A 154 -25.78 -10.17 1.30
CA ASN A 154 -25.26 -9.16 0.37
C ASN A 154 -24.16 -8.30 1.03
N PHE A 155 -24.35 -7.90 2.28
CA PHE A 155 -23.34 -7.15 3.02
C PHE A 155 -22.05 -7.97 3.19
N ARG A 156 -22.17 -9.26 3.55
CA ARG A 156 -21.01 -10.16 3.67
C ARG A 156 -20.29 -10.34 2.33
N GLN A 157 -21.03 -10.50 1.24
CA GLN A 157 -20.46 -10.60 -0.09
C GLN A 157 -19.69 -9.33 -0.48
N LEU A 158 -20.21 -8.15 -0.15
CA LEU A 158 -19.54 -6.87 -0.40
C LEU A 158 -18.27 -6.69 0.44
N LEU A 159 -18.27 -7.14 1.70
CA LEU A 159 -17.06 -7.14 2.53
C LEU A 159 -15.97 -8.06 1.96
N LEU A 160 -16.35 -9.24 1.46
CA LEU A 160 -15.41 -10.14 0.80
C LEU A 160 -14.90 -9.52 -0.52
N ALA A 161 -15.77 -8.87 -1.28
CA ALA A 161 -15.37 -8.17 -2.49
C ALA A 161 -14.40 -7.01 -2.21
N ASP A 162 -14.58 -6.27 -1.11
CA ASP A 162 -13.65 -5.20 -0.67
C ASP A 162 -12.30 -5.78 -0.22
N LEU A 163 -12.32 -6.81 0.63
CA LEU A 163 -11.12 -7.47 1.15
C LEU A 163 -10.28 -8.11 0.03
N TRP A 164 -10.93 -8.77 -0.93
CA TRP A 164 -10.28 -9.56 -1.97
C TRP A 164 -10.25 -8.89 -3.34
N GLY A 165 -10.84 -7.71 -3.49
CA GLY A 165 -10.95 -7.02 -4.78
C GLY A 165 -9.61 -6.54 -5.33
N ASN A 166 -8.64 -6.28 -4.44
CA ASN A 166 -7.34 -5.77 -4.83
C ASN A 166 -6.20 -6.50 -4.10
N GLN A 167 -6.05 -7.79 -4.41
CA GLN A 167 -5.13 -8.72 -3.71
C GLN A 167 -3.64 -8.45 -3.97
N ALA A 168 -3.31 -7.49 -4.84
CA ALA A 168 -1.96 -7.27 -5.30
C ALA A 168 -1.56 -5.80 -5.23
N ASP A 169 -0.52 -5.53 -4.45
CA ASP A 169 0.17 -4.24 -4.48
C ASP A 169 0.75 -4.01 -5.88
N MET A 170 0.23 -3.00 -6.57
CA MET A 170 0.63 -2.66 -7.94
C MET A 170 2.07 -2.20 -8.04
N SER A 171 2.63 -1.62 -6.98
CA SER A 171 4.04 -1.25 -6.98
C SER A 171 4.94 -2.50 -7.02
N MET A 172 4.49 -3.60 -6.40
CA MET A 172 5.19 -4.89 -6.41
C MET A 172 4.93 -5.71 -7.66
N TRP A 173 3.68 -5.72 -8.16
CA TRP A 173 3.23 -6.59 -9.24
C TRP A 173 2.74 -5.77 -10.45
N ALA A 174 3.12 -6.18 -11.65
CA ALA A 174 2.50 -5.62 -12.85
C ALA A 174 1.05 -6.15 -12.99
N ALA A 175 0.16 -5.35 -13.57
CA ALA A 175 -1.26 -5.71 -13.72
C ALA A 175 -1.52 -7.04 -14.48
N ASN A 176 -0.55 -7.53 -15.25
CA ASN A 176 -0.63 -8.78 -16.01
C ASN A 176 0.31 -9.88 -15.48
N ASP A 177 0.85 -9.75 -14.26
CA ASP A 177 1.76 -10.76 -13.71
C ASP A 177 1.00 -12.05 -13.36
N ALA A 178 1.42 -13.17 -13.96
CA ALA A 178 0.77 -14.47 -13.77
C ALA A 178 0.93 -15.04 -12.34
N ASN A 179 1.86 -14.50 -11.54
CA ASN A 179 2.07 -14.90 -10.15
C ASN A 179 1.29 -14.02 -9.15
N MET A 180 0.48 -13.09 -9.64
CA MET A 180 -0.39 -12.27 -8.80
C MET A 180 -1.37 -13.17 -8.02
N PRO A 181 -1.58 -12.94 -6.70
CA PRO A 181 -2.63 -13.62 -5.96
C PRO A 181 -4.00 -13.44 -6.64
N ASN A 182 -4.74 -14.53 -6.79
CA ASN A 182 -6.06 -14.51 -7.44
C ASN A 182 -7.02 -15.52 -6.78
N HIS A 183 -7.53 -15.15 -5.61
CA HIS A 183 -8.63 -15.85 -4.94
C HIS A 183 -9.96 -15.37 -5.55
N ALA A 184 -10.36 -16.00 -6.66
CA ALA A 184 -11.57 -15.63 -7.40
C ALA A 184 -12.86 -16.30 -6.88
N ALA A 185 -12.74 -17.44 -6.18
CA ALA A 185 -13.90 -18.19 -5.70
C ALA A 185 -14.17 -17.88 -4.23
N GLU A 186 -15.44 -17.61 -3.88
CA GLU A 186 -15.86 -17.30 -2.51
C GLU A 186 -15.47 -18.38 -1.50
N ALA A 187 -15.59 -19.65 -1.86
CA ALA A 187 -15.17 -20.76 -1.00
C ALA A 187 -13.67 -20.74 -0.69
N ASP A 188 -12.85 -20.29 -1.65
CA ASP A 188 -11.40 -20.14 -1.46
C ASP A 188 -11.09 -18.92 -0.61
N GLN A 189 -11.77 -17.79 -0.85
CA GLN A 189 -11.68 -16.58 -0.04
C GLN A 189 -12.00 -16.83 1.43
N LEU A 190 -13.10 -17.53 1.71
CA LEU A 190 -13.51 -17.90 3.07
C LEU A 190 -12.51 -18.86 3.73
N ALA A 191 -11.94 -19.80 2.97
CA ALA A 191 -10.92 -20.71 3.48
C ALA A 191 -9.62 -20.00 3.90
N HIS A 192 -9.33 -18.83 3.33
CA HIS A 192 -8.16 -18.01 3.62
C HIS A 192 -8.44 -16.88 4.63
N LEU A 193 -9.67 -16.74 5.11
CA LEU A 193 -10.05 -15.76 6.14
C LEU A 193 -9.76 -16.34 7.53
N LEU A 194 -8.66 -15.89 8.15
CA LEU A 194 -8.22 -16.41 9.45
C LEU A 194 -9.00 -15.83 10.64
N VAL A 195 -9.47 -14.60 10.50
CA VAL A 195 -10.26 -13.87 11.50
C VAL A 195 -11.37 -13.15 10.75
N ASP A 196 -12.61 -13.38 11.17
CA ASP A 196 -13.81 -12.79 10.56
C ASP A 196 -14.64 -12.07 11.63
N ASP A 197 -14.53 -10.75 11.68
CA ASP A 197 -15.32 -9.88 12.55
C ASP A 197 -16.51 -9.24 11.82
N GLY A 198 -16.88 -9.73 10.63
CA GLY A 198 -17.91 -9.07 9.83
C GLY A 198 -19.32 -9.13 10.45
N ASP A 199 -19.60 -10.03 11.39
CA ASP A 199 -20.86 -10.05 12.15
C ASP A 199 -20.92 -8.84 13.09
N ALA A 200 -19.79 -8.52 13.74
CA ALA A 200 -19.68 -7.33 14.59
C ALA A 200 -19.76 -6.05 13.75
N ALA A 201 -19.13 -6.02 12.56
CA ALA A 201 -19.26 -4.91 11.63
C ALA A 201 -20.71 -4.70 11.17
N GLN A 202 -21.42 -5.79 10.86
CA GLN A 202 -22.84 -5.76 10.51
C GLN A 202 -23.68 -5.22 11.67
N GLU A 203 -23.50 -5.73 12.89
CA GLU A 203 -24.25 -5.28 14.07
C GLU A 203 -24.07 -3.78 14.30
N LEU A 204 -22.85 -3.26 14.13
CA LEU A 204 -22.57 -1.83 14.26
C LEU A 204 -23.31 -1.00 13.20
N LEU A 205 -23.32 -1.44 11.94
CA LEU A 205 -23.94 -0.70 10.83
C LEU A 205 -25.47 -0.81 10.78
N GLN A 206 -26.05 -1.82 11.42
CA GLN A 206 -27.51 -1.93 11.59
C GLN A 206 -28.04 -1.00 12.68
N ASN A 207 -27.17 -0.47 13.53
CA ASN A 207 -27.52 0.62 14.45
C ASN A 207 -27.36 1.97 13.75
N PRO A 208 -28.01 3.05 14.25
CA PRO A 208 -27.81 4.38 13.69
C PRO A 208 -26.34 4.83 13.79
N VAL A 209 -25.64 4.81 12.66
CA VAL A 209 -24.29 5.35 12.49
C VAL A 209 -24.41 6.68 11.73
N SER A 210 -23.82 7.74 12.27
CA SER A 210 -23.85 9.06 11.63
C SER A 210 -22.76 9.26 10.58
N GLN A 211 -21.70 8.43 10.62
CA GLN A 211 -20.53 8.56 9.77
C GLN A 211 -19.78 7.23 9.65
N VAL A 212 -19.36 6.90 8.43
CA VAL A 212 -18.45 5.79 8.12
C VAL A 212 -17.28 6.38 7.32
N ASP A 213 -16.06 6.16 7.80
CA ASP A 213 -14.84 6.63 7.17
C ASP A 213 -14.08 5.46 6.54
N PHE A 214 -13.55 5.66 5.33
CA PHE A 214 -12.74 4.68 4.62
C PHE A 214 -11.29 5.14 4.56
N ILE A 215 -10.38 4.33 5.09
CA ILE A 215 -8.93 4.49 4.90
C ILE A 215 -8.55 3.58 3.72
N ILE A 216 -8.41 4.19 2.56
CA ILE A 216 -8.18 3.48 1.30
C ILE A 216 -6.73 3.00 1.16
N ASP A 217 -6.56 1.90 0.41
CA ASP A 217 -5.26 1.29 0.12
C ASP A 217 -4.88 1.46 -1.37
N ASN A 218 -5.27 0.52 -2.21
CA ASN A 218 -4.90 0.50 -3.63
C ASN A 218 -5.96 1.17 -4.52
N ALA A 219 -5.53 1.68 -5.67
CA ALA A 219 -6.43 2.10 -6.76
C ALA A 219 -6.64 0.95 -7.77
N GLY A 220 -7.65 1.04 -8.63
CA GLY A 220 -7.89 0.03 -9.66
C GLY A 220 -9.33 -0.50 -9.61
N PHE A 221 -9.47 -1.81 -9.38
CA PHE A 221 -10.74 -2.46 -9.02
C PHE A 221 -11.25 -1.88 -7.70
#